data_AF-A0A3M6F816-F1
#
_entry.id   AF-A0A3M6F816-F1
#
_cell.length_a   1.000
_cell.length_b   1.000
_cell.length_c   1.000
_cell.angle_alpha   90.00
_cell.angle_beta   90.00
_cell.angle_gamma   90.00
#
_symmetry.space_group_name_H-M   'P 1'
#
loop_
_entity.id
_entity.type
_entity.pdbx_description
1 polymer ?
#
loop_
_entity_poly.entity_id
_entity_poly.type
_entity_poly.pdbx_seq_one_letter_code
_entity_poly.pdbx_strand_id
1 'polypeptide(L)' 'MKMSLEAYLQIEGIPGETLSEGYENWIELQDFDLSASQTASATSTSAGGATSGGLT' A
#
# COMPACT_ATOMS: atom_id res chain seq x y z
N MET A 1 -17.33 19.37 12.07
CA MET A 1 -15.86 19.19 12.03
C MET A 1 -15.55 18.22 10.90
N LYS A 2 -14.75 18.63 9.92
CA LYS A 2 -14.28 17.73 8.86
C LYS A 2 -12.91 17.24 9.31
N MET A 3 -12.80 15.97 9.67
CA MET A 3 -11.52 15.28 9.72
C MET A 3 -11.16 14.96 8.27
N SER A 4 -10.15 15.64 7.73
CA SER A 4 -9.45 15.18 6.54
C SER A 4 -8.55 14.02 6.93
N LEU A 5 -8.42 13.04 6.05
CA LEU A 5 -7.39 12.02 6.21
C LEU A 5 -6.04 12.69 5.91
N GLU A 6 -5.13 12.67 6.88
CA GLU A 6 -3.75 13.11 6.70
C GLU A 6 -2.89 11.86 6.47
N ALA A 7 -2.23 11.79 5.32
CA ALA A 7 -1.42 10.65 4.91
C ALA A 7 0.01 11.11 4.58
N TYR A 8 0.99 10.32 5.00
CA TYR A 8 2.41 10.64 4.85
C TYR A 8 3.19 9.43 4.36
N LEU A 9 4.20 9.66 3.52
CA LEU A 9 5.09 8.63 2.96
C LEU A 9 6.54 8.94 3.31
N GLN A 10 7.24 7.95 3.88
CA GLN A 10 8.69 7.96 4.05
C GLN A 10 9.34 7.06 3.00
N ILE A 11 10.34 7.60 2.31
CA ILE A 11 11.21 6.83 1.42
C ILE A 11 12.65 7.06 1.89
N GLU A 12 13.39 5.98 2.12
CA GLU A 12 14.78 6.08 2.55
C GLU A 12 15.62 6.87 1.54
N GLY A 13 16.34 7.89 2.02
CA GLY A 13 17.17 8.74 1.19
C GLY A 13 16.43 9.85 0.41
N ILE A 14 15.10 9.92 0.49
CA ILE A 14 14.30 10.98 -0.14
C ILE A 14 13.56 11.78 0.95
N PRO A 15 14.02 12.98 1.31
CA PRO A 15 13.32 13.83 2.27
C PRO A 15 12.10 14.48 1.63
N GLY A 16 11.01 14.59 2.40
CA GLY A 16 9.86 15.44 2.10
C GLY A 16 9.88 16.75 2.91
N GLU A 17 8.77 17.46 2.89
CA GLU A 17 8.67 18.84 3.41
C GLU A 17 7.68 19.00 4.57
N THR A 18 7.05 17.91 5.02
CA THR A 18 6.08 17.96 6.12
C THR A 18 6.72 18.48 7.40
N LEU A 19 5.99 19.36 8.11
CA LEU A 19 6.34 19.89 9.43
C LEU A 19 5.39 19.38 10.53
N SER A 20 4.46 18.49 10.20
CA SER A 20 3.55 17.88 11.18
C SER A 20 4.33 17.10 12.22
N GLU A 21 3.92 17.26 13.48
CA GLU A 21 4.52 16.60 14.62
C GLU A 21 4.46 15.07 14.44
N GLY A 22 5.63 14.42 14.44
CA GLY A 22 5.78 12.98 14.25
C GLY A 22 5.88 12.50 12.80
N TYR A 23 5.79 13.40 11.81
CA TYR A 23 5.96 13.12 10.39
C TYR A 23 6.91 14.12 9.72
N GLU A 24 7.82 14.72 10.48
CA GLU A 24 8.71 15.76 9.97
C GLU A 24 9.64 15.22 8.88
N ASN A 25 9.75 15.96 7.78
CA ASN A 25 10.49 15.59 6.58
C ASN A 25 9.93 14.36 5.84
N TRP A 26 8.68 13.97 6.10
CA TRP A 26 7.96 13.00 5.27
C TRP A 26 7.28 13.72 4.09
N ILE A 27 6.85 12.96 3.09
CA ILE A 27 6.08 13.47 1.96
C ILE A 27 4.60 13.41 2.34
N GLU A 28 3.92 14.55 2.34
CA GLU A 28 2.46 14.60 2.51
C GLU A 28 1.77 14.12 1.23
N LEU A 29 0.81 13.20 1.38
CA LEU A 29 0.07 12.60 0.28
C LEU A 29 -1.30 13.28 0.14
N GLN A 30 -1.57 13.79 -1.06
CA GLN A 30 -2.89 14.31 -1.40
C GLN A 30 -3.90 13.20 -1.72
N ASP A 31 -3.41 12.11 -2.31
CA ASP A 31 -4.19 10.95 -2.73
C ASP A 31 -3.24 9.75 -2.94
N PHE A 32 -3.75 8.52 -2.80
CA PHE A 32 -3.02 7.30 -3.15
C PHE A 32 -3.98 6.21 -3.61
N ASP A 33 -3.53 5.36 -4.53
CA ASP A 33 -4.25 4.18 -4.99
C ASP A 33 -3.35 2.95 -4.85
N LEU A 34 -3.87 1.92 -4.18
CA LEU A 34 -3.18 0.64 -3.98
C LEU A 34 -4.16 -0.50 -4.24
N SER A 35 -3.81 -1.39 -5.16
CA SER A 35 -4.59 -2.58 -5.47
C SER A 35 -3.72 -3.82 -5.44
N ALA A 36 -4.32 -4.96 -5.13
CA ALA A 36 -3.67 -6.26 -5.11
C ALA A 36 -4.68 -7.32 -5.55
N SER A 37 -4.30 -8.19 -6.49
CA SER A 37 -5.19 -9.23 -7.01
C SER A 37 -4.55 -10.61 -6.95
N GLN A 38 -5.28 -11.58 -6.41
CA GLN A 38 -4.83 -12.96 -6.32
C GLN A 38 -5.41 -13.79 -7.47
N THR A 39 -4.51 -14.42 -8.23
CA THR A 39 -4.87 -15.21 -9.41
C THR A 39 -5.21 -16.68 -9.13
N ALA A 40 -5.13 -17.11 -7.86
CA ALA A 40 -5.44 -18.48 -7.48
C ALA A 40 -6.91 -18.82 -7.77
N SER A 41 -7.16 -19.97 -8.40
CA SER A 41 -8.52 -20.43 -8.69
C SER A 41 -9.24 -20.79 -7.40
N ALA A 42 -10.50 -20.34 -7.27
CA ALA A 42 -11.36 -20.71 -6.15
C ALA A 42 -11.96 -22.13 -6.26
N THR A 43 -11.88 -22.75 -7.44
CA THR A 43 -12.55 -24.03 -7.74
C THR A 43 -11.63 -25.11 -8.31
N SER A 44 -10.36 -24.78 -8.54
CA SER A 44 -9.36 -25.70 -9.08
C SER A 44 -8.07 -25.63 -8.28
N THR A 45 -7.47 -26.80 -8.05
CA THR A 45 -6.18 -26.97 -7.38
C THR A 45 -5.27 -27.80 -8.27
N SER A 46 -3.95 -27.65 -8.12
CA SER A 46 -3.00 -28.48 -8.87
C SER A 46 -3.10 -29.94 -8.45
N ALA A 47 -2.60 -30.86 -9.28
CA ALA A 47 -2.67 -32.30 -9.02
C ALA A 47 -1.99 -32.74 -7.70
N GLY A 48 -1.10 -31.91 -7.12
CA GLY A 48 -0.48 -32.12 -5.81
C GLY A 48 -1.21 -31.44 -4.64
N GLY A 49 -2.37 -30.81 -4.87
CA GLY A 49 -3.14 -30.09 -3.85
C GLY A 49 -2.70 -28.66 -3.56
N ALA A 50 -1.62 -28.18 -4.19
CA ALA A 50 -1.16 -26.80 -4.06
C ALA A 50 -2.02 -25.85 -4.91
N THR A 51 -2.22 -24.62 -4.43
CA THR A 51 -2.77 -23.52 -5.21
C THR A 51 -1.70 -22.92 -6.12
N SER A 52 -1.96 -22.85 -7.42
CA SER A 52 -1.14 -22.09 -8.35
C SER A 52 -1.75 -20.68 -8.49
N GLY A 53 -1.02 -19.66 -8.04
CA GLY A 53 -1.43 -18.27 -8.15
C GLY A 53 -0.39 -17.35 -7.50
N GLY A 54 -0.20 -16.18 -8.09
CA GLY A 54 0.62 -15.09 -7.54
C GLY A 54 -0.23 -13.87 -7.24
N LEU A 55 0.30 -12.98 -6.39
CA LEU A 55 -0.21 -11.63 -6.21
C LEU A 55 0.27 -10.77 -7.40
N THR A 56 -0.66 -10.04 -8.01
CA THR A 56 -0.36 -9.00 -9.01
C THR A 56 -0.72 -7.64 -8.47
#